data_AF-A0A2N7VYC8-F1
#
_entry.id   AF-A0A2N7VYC8-F1
#
_cell.length_a   1.000
_cell.length_b   1.000
_cell.length_c   1.000
_cell.angle_alpha   90.00
_cell.angle_beta   90.00
_cell.angle_gamma   90.00
#
_symmetry.space_group_name_H-M   'P 1'
#
loop_
_entity.id
_entity.type
_entity.pdbx_description
1 polymer ?
#
loop_
_entity_poly.entity_id
_entity_poly.type
_entity_poly.pdbx_seq_one_letter_code
_entity_poly.pdbx_strand_id
1 'polypeptide(L)'
;MIRKSLNASRLQDEVSRRLHRIHEIVEDGVKIRVPRPQKQEPDASGCNWTMKHFGNAVGYDRFVDEVLRAVRAEYNLSDTDDAKDIHSLFGE
;
A
#
# COMPACT_ATOMS: atom_id res chain seq x y z
N MET A 1 -17.68 7.33 -9.72
CA MET A 1 -16.47 6.50 -9.92
C MET A 1 -16.64 5.24 -9.07
N ILE A 2 -16.57 4.06 -9.67
CA ILE A 2 -16.76 2.78 -8.97
C ILE A 2 -15.40 2.40 -8.37
N ARG A 3 -15.30 2.36 -7.04
CA ARG A 3 -14.09 1.90 -6.35
C ARG A 3 -13.95 0.40 -6.53
N LYS A 4 -12.80 -0.04 -7.01
CA LYS A 4 -12.48 -1.48 -7.07
C LYS A 4 -12.03 -1.93 -5.69
N SER A 5 -12.45 -3.11 -5.23
CA SER A 5 -11.92 -3.69 -4.00
C SER A 5 -10.76 -4.63 -4.33
N LEU A 6 -9.63 -4.45 -3.64
CA LEU A 6 -8.43 -5.30 -3.78
C LEU A 6 -8.06 -5.91 -2.43
N ASN A 7 -7.47 -7.09 -2.46
CA ASN A 7 -6.92 -7.72 -1.25
C ASN A 7 -5.70 -6.97 -0.73
N ALA A 8 -5.38 -7.19 0.55
CA ALA A 8 -4.27 -6.53 1.23
C ALA A 8 -2.94 -6.65 0.48
N SER A 9 -2.60 -7.86 0.01
CA SER A 9 -1.36 -8.14 -0.71
C SER A 9 -1.32 -7.44 -2.07
N ARG A 10 -2.44 -7.42 -2.80
CA ARG A 10 -2.54 -6.74 -4.10
C ARG A 10 -2.43 -5.23 -3.96
N LEU A 11 -3.06 -4.68 -2.93
CA LEU A 11 -3.04 -3.26 -2.67
C LEU A 11 -1.65 -2.79 -2.17
N GLN A 12 -0.97 -3.60 -1.36
CA GLN A 12 0.43 -3.38 -0.99
C GLN A 12 1.35 -3.40 -2.22
N ASP A 13 1.20 -4.39 -3.10
CA ASP A 13 2.00 -4.54 -4.31
C ASP A 13 1.77 -3.37 -5.30
N GLU A 14 0.52 -2.91 -5.45
CA GLU A 14 0.20 -1.73 -6.27
C GLU A 14 0.87 -0.45 -5.74
N VAL A 15 0.79 -0.19 -4.42
CA VAL A 15 1.46 0.96 -3.80
C VAL A 15 2.97 0.85 -4.00
N SER A 16 3.54 -0.35 -3.79
CA SER A 16 4.96 -0.62 -4.01
C SER A 16 5.37 -0.35 -5.46
N ARG A 17 4.61 -0.86 -6.44
CA ARG A 17 4.89 -0.63 -7.87
C ARG A 17 4.82 0.84 -8.23
N ARG A 18 3.81 1.58 -7.73
CA ARG A 18 3.67 3.01 -8.01
C ARG A 18 4.83 3.81 -7.43
N LEU A 19 5.25 3.51 -6.20
CA LEU A 19 6.42 4.16 -5.59
C LEU A 19 7.72 3.83 -6.34
N HIS A 20 7.94 2.56 -6.67
CA HIS A 20 9.10 2.11 -7.45
C HIS A 20 9.04 2.50 -8.94
N ARG A 21 7.98 3.17 -9.38
CA ARG A 21 7.87 3.74 -10.73
C ARG A 21 8.24 5.23 -10.75
N ILE A 22 8.31 5.87 -9.59
CA ILE A 22 8.70 7.27 -9.47
C ILE A 22 10.21 7.34 -9.70
N HIS A 23 10.60 8.04 -10.77
CA HIS A 23 12.00 8.18 -11.16
C HIS A 23 12.87 8.66 -9.99
N GLU A 24 12.41 9.63 -9.19
CA GLU A 24 13.15 10.15 -8.04
C GLU A 24 13.51 9.06 -7.00
N ILE A 25 12.58 8.15 -6.70
CA ILE A 25 12.81 7.04 -5.76
C ILE A 25 13.74 5.98 -6.37
N VAL A 26 13.60 5.73 -7.68
CA VAL A 26 14.41 4.77 -8.43
C VAL A 26 15.85 5.26 -8.59
N GLU A 27 16.02 6.55 -8.89
CA GLU A 27 17.31 7.21 -9.07
C GLU A 27 18.11 7.25 -7.78
N ASP A 28 17.45 7.50 -6.64
CA ASP A 28 18.07 7.42 -5.31
C ASP A 28 18.31 5.98 -4.84
N GLY A 29 17.78 4.98 -5.56
CA GLY A 29 17.87 3.56 -5.22
C GLY A 29 17.11 3.18 -3.95
N VAL A 30 16.19 4.05 -3.51
CA VAL A 30 15.47 3.89 -2.25
C VAL A 30 14.38 2.86 -2.38
N LYS A 31 14.51 1.78 -1.60
CA LYS A 31 13.46 0.77 -1.48
C LYS A 31 12.52 1.16 -0.35
N ILE A 32 11.44 1.87 -0.69
CA ILE A 32 10.41 2.21 0.28
C ILE A 32 9.71 0.92 0.72
N ARG A 33 9.80 0.60 2.00
CA ARG A 33 9.12 -0.57 2.56
C ARG A 33 7.66 -0.22 2.77
N VAL A 34 6.81 -0.71 1.86
CA VAL A 34 5.36 -0.54 1.95
C VAL A 34 4.80 -1.52 2.98
N PRO A 35 4.15 -1.05 4.06
CA PRO A 35 3.53 -1.90 5.05
C PRO A 35 2.23 -2.52 4.52
N ARG A 36 1.77 -3.58 5.17
CA ARG A 36 0.48 -4.20 4.84
C ARG A 36 -0.67 -3.23 5.19
N PRO A 37 -1.67 -3.04 4.31
CA PRO A 37 -2.84 -2.23 4.63
C PRO A 37 -3.63 -2.87 5.77
N GLN A 38 -3.94 -2.07 6.79
CA GLN A 38 -4.82 -2.44 7.88
C GLN A 38 -6.21 -1.91 7.60
N LYS A 39 -7.21 -2.77 7.78
CA LYS A 39 -8.62 -2.40 7.69
C LYS A 39 -8.94 -1.37 8.78
N GLN A 40 -9.61 -0.30 8.41
CA GLN A 40 -10.11 0.72 9.33
C GLN A 40 -11.54 1.11 8.96
N GLU A 41 -12.17 1.89 9.83
CA GLU A 41 -13.46 2.50 9.51
C GLU A 41 -13.34 3.40 8.27
N PRO A 42 -14.35 3.42 7.39
CA PRO A 42 -14.33 4.24 6.20
C PRO A 42 -14.20 5.71 6.58
N ASP A 43 -13.11 6.34 6.14
CA ASP A 43 -12.82 7.74 6.40
C ASP A 43 -13.81 8.68 5.66
N ALA A 44 -13.69 10.00 5.80
CA ALA A 44 -14.48 10.97 5.03
C ALA A 44 -14.29 10.80 3.50
N SER A 45 -13.13 10.27 3.10
CA SER A 45 -12.88 9.88 1.71
C SER A 45 -13.57 8.55 1.34
N GLY A 46 -14.14 7.80 2.28
CA GLY A 46 -14.77 6.48 2.10
C GLY A 46 -13.77 5.34 1.86
N CYS A 47 -12.52 5.53 2.30
CA CYS A 47 -11.46 4.54 2.26
C CYS A 47 -11.47 3.73 3.57
N ASN A 48 -11.58 2.41 3.46
CA ASN A 48 -11.72 1.48 4.59
C ASN A 48 -10.39 0.84 5.02
N TRP A 49 -9.26 1.44 4.67
CA TRP A 49 -7.94 0.93 5.03
C TRP A 49 -6.92 2.04 5.20
N THR A 50 -5.89 1.73 5.99
CA THR A 50 -4.77 2.63 6.28
C THR A 50 -3.46 1.87 6.29
N MET A 51 -2.38 2.58 5.99
CA MET A 51 -1.01 2.09 6.02
C MET A 51 -0.23 3.03 6.93
N LYS A 52 0.40 2.49 7.96
CA LYS A 52 1.24 3.24 8.90
C LYS A 52 2.66 2.68 8.85
N HIS A 53 3.66 3.55 9.01
CA HIS A 53 5.10 3.22 9.02
C HIS A 53 5.66 2.74 7.67
N PHE A 54 5.70 3.64 6.69
CA PHE A 54 6.52 3.41 5.49
C PHE A 54 8.00 3.43 5.88
N GLY A 55 8.69 2.31 5.66
CA GLY A 55 10.13 2.24 5.91
C GLY A 55 10.87 2.96 4.80
N ASN A 56 11.87 3.78 5.14
CA ASN A 56 12.69 4.50 4.17
C ASN A 56 11.91 5.50 3.27
N ALA A 57 10.73 5.95 3.69
CA ALA A 57 9.97 7.00 3.01
C ALA A 57 10.33 8.43 3.47
N VAL A 58 11.29 8.56 4.40
CA VAL A 58 11.75 9.86 4.91
C VAL A 58 12.36 10.64 3.74
N GLY A 59 11.78 11.79 3.40
CA GLY A 59 12.13 12.58 2.21
C GLY A 59 11.19 12.40 1.01
N TYR A 60 10.45 11.29 0.95
CA TYR A 60 9.51 10.95 -0.12
C TYR A 60 8.05 11.01 0.31
N ASP A 61 7.77 11.59 1.49
CA ASP A 61 6.42 11.65 2.08
C ASP A 61 5.38 12.23 1.12
N ARG A 62 5.75 13.27 0.35
CA ARG A 62 4.88 13.86 -0.67
C ARG A 62 4.49 12.88 -1.77
N PHE A 63 5.44 12.10 -2.27
CA PHE A 63 5.20 11.09 -3.30
C PHE A 63 4.37 9.93 -2.74
N VAL A 64 4.67 9.53 -1.52
CA VAL A 64 3.92 8.48 -0.80
C VAL A 64 2.48 8.93 -0.58
N ASP A 65 2.25 10.17 -0.13
CA ASP A 65 0.91 10.72 0.07
C ASP A 65 0.13 10.81 -1.26
N GLU A 66 0.76 11.28 -2.33
CA GLU A 66 0.13 11.36 -3.65
C GLU A 66 -0.29 9.97 -4.18
N VAL A 67 0.64 9.00 -4.12
CA VAL A 67 0.36 7.61 -4.52
C VAL A 67 -0.73 7.02 -3.64
N LEU A 68 -0.65 7.20 -2.32
CA LEU A 68 -1.66 6.72 -1.38
C LEU A 68 -3.02 7.33 -1.67
N ARG A 69 -3.10 8.64 -1.89
CA ARG A 69 -4.36 9.33 -2.15
C ARG A 69 -5.00 8.85 -3.45
N ALA A 70 -4.21 8.63 -4.50
CA ALA A 70 -4.69 8.02 -5.74
C ALA A 70 -5.21 6.60 -5.52
N VAL A 71 -4.42 5.74 -4.86
CA VAL A 71 -4.81 4.35 -4.57
C VAL A 71 -6.06 4.30 -3.68
N ARG A 72 -6.17 5.16 -2.67
CA ARG A 72 -7.34 5.25 -1.78
C ARG A 72 -8.60 5.74 -2.50
N ALA A 73 -8.45 6.58 -3.52
CA ALA A 73 -9.58 7.05 -4.32
C ALA A 73 -10.08 5.96 -5.29
N GLU A 74 -9.17 5.14 -5.82
CA GLU A 74 -9.45 4.09 -6.80
C GLU A 74 -9.83 2.75 -6.16
N TYR A 75 -9.21 2.42 -5.02
CA TYR A 75 -9.23 1.10 -4.41
C TYR A 75 -9.62 1.09 -2.94
N ASN A 76 -10.54 0.18 -2.60
CA ASN A 76 -10.86 -0.19 -1.23
C ASN A 76 -10.24 -1.53 -0.87
N LEU A 77 -10.02 -1.76 0.42
CA LEU A 77 -9.54 -3.03 0.93
C LEU A 77 -10.72 -4.00 0.94
N SER A 78 -10.62 -5.05 0.14
CA SER A 78 -11.58 -6.14 0.15
C SER A 78 -11.39 -6.94 1.45
N ASP A 79 -12.51 -7.33 2.07
CA ASP A 79 -12.53 -8.15 3.29
C ASP A 79 -12.05 -9.60 3.06
N THR A 80 -11.64 -9.94 1.84
CA THR A 80 -11.06 -11.24 1.55
C THR A 80 -9.73 -11.36 2.29
N ASP A 81 -9.82 -11.94 3.47
CA ASP A 81 -8.78 -12.24 4.43
C ASP A 81 -7.59 -12.95 3.76
N ASP A 82 -6.55 -12.18 3.46
CA ASP A 82 -5.21 -12.71 3.23
C ASP A 82 -4.36 -12.45 4.48
N ALA A 83 -4.91 -12.77 5.66
CA ALA A 83 -4.12 -12.93 6.88
C ALA A 83 -3.47 -14.33 6.96
N LYS A 84 -3.38 -15.06 5.84
CA LYS A 84 -2.47 -16.20 5.74
C LYS A 84 -1.11 -15.74 5.27
N ASP A 85 -0.33 -15.36 6.27
CA ASP A 85 1.10 -15.56 6.31
C ASP A 85 1.46 -16.91 5.64
N ILE A 86 2.05 -16.86 4.44
CA ILE A 86 2.70 -18.01 3.80
C ILE A 86 4.22 -17.99 4.03
N HIS A 87 4.71 -17.22 5.00
CA HIS A 87 6.11 -17.31 5.41
C HIS A 87 6.38 -18.55 6.30
N SER A 88 5.36 -19.34 6.64
CA SER A 88 5.53 -20.72 7.16
C SER A 88 5.94 -21.77 6.11
N LEU A 89 6.44 -21.41 4.92
CA LEU A 89 6.86 -22.37 3.89
C LEU A 89 8.39 -22.53 3.71
N PHE A 90 9.20 -22.11 4.68
CA PHE A 90 10.58 -22.61 4.79
C PHE A 90 10.71 -23.33 6.14
N GLY A 91 10.28 -24.60 6.13
CA GLY A 91 10.63 -25.55 7.18
C GLY A 91 12.11 -25.88 7.07
N GLU A 92 12.78 -25.87 8.22
CA GLU A 92 14.07 -26.52 8.44
C GLU A 92 13.82 -27.89 9.11
#